data_AF-A0A1G9XH47-F1
#
_entry.id   AF-A0A1G9XH47-F1
#
_cell.length_a   1.000
_cell.length_b   1.000
_cell.length_c   1.000
_cell.angle_alpha   90.00
_cell.angle_beta   90.00
_cell.angle_gamma   90.00
#
_symmetry.space_group_name_H-M   'P 1'
#
loop_
_entity.id
_entity.type
_entity.pdbx_description
1 polymer ?
#
loop_
_entity_poly.entity_id
_entity_poly.type
_entity_poly.pdbx_seq_one_letter_code
_entity_poly.pdbx_strand_id
1 'polypeptide(L)'
;MEAGSLTFAKMGFEGTIQKSNSRTRLNLEATSLLAICYLREGNLEKARDMIVRAVKNINNIKSPERREQFHRRLIERLEEESILVGLKEESSGKLDLDEVDRQSVQLVMTKSENQIYLEMGRAVPQRSVDLLKDVRSTYTLRLPSPDRKMLPPPITEENKEALGKRASSALKRVAWRAVCSPDSDIYKAWSQGLSVVYDKKYISVAIVAAFNSASITGAMVAASAAALAIKFGAEVFCETFAPSSLMIDRKDKS
;
A
#
# COMPACT_ATOMS: atom_id res chain seq x y z
N MET A 1 7.04 -10.91 -1.67
CA MET A 1 6.65 -9.86 -0.69
C MET A 1 5.14 -9.81 -0.49
N GLU A 2 4.33 -9.63 -1.54
CA GLU A 2 2.85 -9.56 -1.41
C GLU A 2 2.18 -10.88 -1.03
N ALA A 3 2.92 -11.99 -0.98
CA ALA A 3 2.45 -13.28 -0.50
C ALA A 3 2.63 -13.49 1.01
N GLY A 4 3.01 -12.47 1.77
CA GLY A 4 3.33 -12.61 3.20
C GLY A 4 4.67 -13.29 3.48
N SER A 5 5.31 -13.93 2.50
CA SER A 5 6.64 -14.57 2.63
C SER A 5 7.78 -13.54 2.62
N LEU A 6 7.85 -12.70 3.65
CA LEU A 6 8.80 -11.58 3.74
C LEU A 6 10.26 -12.06 3.83
N THR A 7 10.53 -13.12 4.60
CA THR A 7 11.87 -13.73 4.74
C THR A 7 12.43 -14.18 3.39
N PHE A 8 11.63 -14.93 2.62
CA PHE A 8 12.02 -15.40 1.29
C PHE A 8 12.29 -14.23 0.33
N ALA A 9 11.43 -13.20 0.37
CA ALA A 9 11.63 -12.00 -0.45
C ALA A 9 12.94 -11.27 -0.12
N LYS A 10 13.23 -11.06 1.18
CA LYS A 10 14.48 -10.44 1.63
C LYS A 10 15.69 -11.21 1.14
N MET A 11 15.74 -12.53 1.35
CA MET A 11 16.82 -13.40 0.87
C MET A 11 17.03 -13.27 -0.65
N GLY A 12 15.95 -13.26 -1.43
CA GLY A 12 16.02 -13.11 -2.89
C GLY A 12 16.61 -11.76 -3.31
N PHE A 13 16.19 -10.66 -2.68
CA PHE A 13 16.73 -9.33 -2.98
C PHE A 13 18.17 -9.18 -2.50
N GLU A 14 18.52 -9.68 -1.32
CA GLU A 14 19.90 -9.69 -0.81
C GLU A 14 20.84 -10.46 -1.75
N GLY A 15 20.43 -11.66 -2.18
CA GLY A 15 21.17 -12.44 -3.16
C GLY A 15 21.31 -11.73 -4.51
N THR A 16 20.27 -11.02 -4.96
CA THR A 16 20.33 -10.22 -6.19
C THR A 16 21.29 -9.05 -6.04
N ILE A 17 21.28 -8.35 -4.91
CA ILE A 17 22.19 -7.22 -4.63
C ILE A 17 23.64 -7.70 -4.58
N GLN A 18 23.90 -8.86 -3.99
CA GLN A 18 25.25 -9.45 -3.90
C GLN A 18 25.78 -9.89 -5.27
N LYS A 19 24.92 -10.44 -6.14
CA LYS A 19 25.32 -11.00 -7.44
C LYS A 19 25.28 -10.01 -8.60
N SER A 20 24.67 -8.82 -8.41
CA SER A 20 24.56 -7.80 -9.45
C SER A 20 25.54 -6.65 -9.24
N ASN A 21 25.97 -6.04 -10.34
CA ASN A 21 26.82 -4.86 -10.29
C ASN A 21 26.03 -3.65 -9.74
N SER A 22 26.62 -2.90 -8.80
CA SER A 22 25.98 -1.76 -8.11
C SER A 22 25.56 -0.62 -9.04
N ARG A 23 26.09 -0.55 -10.27
CA ARG A 23 25.74 0.44 -11.29
C ARG A 23 24.58 0.03 -12.20
N THR A 24 23.94 -1.10 -11.92
CA THR A 24 22.83 -1.62 -12.74
C THR A 24 21.47 -1.20 -12.20
N ARG A 25 20.48 -1.14 -13.09
CA ARG A 25 19.07 -0.94 -12.72
C ARG A 25 18.55 -2.06 -11.82
N LEU A 26 18.97 -3.31 -12.09
CA LEU A 26 18.61 -4.47 -11.29
C LEU A 26 19.04 -4.33 -9.83
N ASN A 27 20.26 -3.86 -9.57
CA ASN A 27 20.75 -3.65 -8.21
C ASN A 27 19.97 -2.55 -7.48
N LEU A 28 19.64 -1.46 -8.20
CA LEU A 28 18.81 -0.38 -7.69
C LEU A 28 17.41 -0.89 -7.30
N GLU A 29 16.74 -1.60 -8.21
CA GLU A 29 15.40 -2.16 -7.99
C GLU A 29 15.39 -3.14 -6.82
N ALA A 30 16.36 -4.06 -6.74
CA ALA A 30 16.47 -4.98 -5.62
C ALA A 30 16.73 -4.27 -4.28
N THR A 31 17.57 -3.23 -4.28
CA THR A 31 17.82 -2.39 -3.08
C THR A 31 16.55 -1.69 -2.61
N SER A 32 15.78 -1.11 -3.54
CA SER A 32 14.52 -0.45 -3.23
C SER A 32 13.47 -1.41 -2.68
N LEU A 33 13.33 -2.61 -3.28
CA LEU A 33 12.41 -3.63 -2.79
C LEU A 33 12.83 -4.20 -1.43
N LEU A 34 14.12 -4.30 -1.17
CA LEU A 34 14.64 -4.69 0.15
C LEU A 34 14.33 -3.63 1.22
N ALA A 35 14.41 -2.34 0.87
CA ALA A 35 14.00 -1.25 1.77
C ALA A 35 12.52 -1.37 2.18
N ILE A 36 11.64 -1.62 1.20
CA ILE A 36 10.21 -1.84 1.42
C ILE A 36 9.98 -3.07 2.31
N CYS A 37 10.77 -4.14 2.15
CA CYS A 37 10.68 -5.31 3.00
C CYS A 37 11.03 -5.00 4.47
N TYR A 38 12.13 -4.26 4.70
CA TYR A 38 12.52 -3.85 6.05
C TYR A 38 11.51 -2.90 6.68
N LEU A 39 10.93 -2.00 5.89
CA LEU A 39 9.86 -1.12 6.38
C LEU A 39 8.64 -1.95 6.81
N ARG A 40 8.18 -2.90 5.99
CA ARG A 40 7.04 -3.79 6.30
C ARG A 40 7.23 -4.61 7.59
N GLU A 41 8.48 -4.96 7.92
CA GLU A 41 8.88 -5.66 9.15
C GLU A 41 8.96 -4.73 10.37
N GLY A 42 8.90 -3.41 10.18
CA GLY A 42 9.13 -2.42 11.23
C GLY A 42 10.61 -2.17 11.53
N ASN A 43 11.54 -2.72 10.74
CA ASN A 43 12.97 -2.47 10.89
C ASN A 43 13.37 -1.15 10.21
N LEU A 44 13.05 -0.03 10.88
CA LEU A 44 13.19 1.31 10.33
C LEU A 44 14.65 1.70 10.04
N GLU A 45 15.58 1.20 10.85
CA GLU A 45 17.02 1.46 10.67
C GLU A 45 17.52 0.88 9.35
N LYS A 46 17.31 -0.43 9.12
CA LYS A 46 17.71 -1.08 7.86
C LYS A 46 16.92 -0.54 6.66
N ALA A 47 15.65 -0.20 6.85
CA ALA A 47 14.85 0.42 5.80
C ALA A 47 15.48 1.76 5.37
N ARG A 48 15.86 2.61 6.33
CA ARG A 48 16.54 3.88 6.09
C ARG A 48 17.85 3.68 5.34
N ASP A 49 18.67 2.74 5.75
CA ASP A 49 19.95 2.44 5.07
C ASP A 49 19.74 2.04 3.61
N MET A 50 18.77 1.18 3.34
CA MET A 50 18.46 0.75 1.98
C MET A 50 17.85 1.87 1.15
N ILE A 51 17.00 2.74 1.72
CA ILE A 51 16.48 3.93 1.05
C ILE A 51 17.65 4.84 0.62
N VAL A 52 18.58 5.13 1.55
CA VAL A 52 19.75 5.97 1.27
C VAL A 52 20.60 5.34 0.15
N ARG A 53 20.80 4.02 0.19
CA ARG A 53 21.55 3.30 -0.85
C ARG A 53 20.85 3.35 -2.21
N ALA A 54 19.52 3.20 -2.25
CA ALA A 54 18.76 3.31 -3.49
C ALA A 54 18.86 4.71 -4.10
N VAL A 55 18.67 5.76 -3.30
CA VAL A 55 18.75 7.16 -3.77
C VAL A 55 20.14 7.49 -4.31
N LYS A 56 21.21 7.03 -3.65
CA LYS A 56 22.60 7.22 -4.14
C LYS A 56 22.85 6.60 -5.51
N ASN A 57 22.11 5.56 -5.87
CA ASN A 57 22.26 4.82 -7.13
C ASN A 57 21.17 5.17 -8.16
N ILE A 58 20.40 6.24 -7.94
CA ILE A 58 19.31 6.62 -8.84
C ILE A 58 19.78 6.88 -10.29
N ASN A 59 21.02 7.36 -10.44
CA ASN A 59 21.67 7.60 -11.74
C ASN A 59 21.96 6.33 -12.55
N ASN A 60 21.65 5.15 -12.01
CA ASN A 60 21.59 3.91 -12.79
C ASN A 60 20.43 3.95 -13.79
N ILE A 61 19.42 4.80 -13.58
CA ILE A 61 18.37 5.14 -14.55
C ILE A 61 18.77 6.41 -15.30
N LYS A 62 19.15 6.25 -16.57
CA LYS A 62 19.68 7.35 -17.40
C LYS A 62 18.61 8.33 -17.88
N SER A 63 17.46 7.84 -18.34
CA SER A 63 16.36 8.68 -18.81
C SER A 63 15.75 9.46 -17.64
N PRO A 64 15.65 10.81 -17.74
CA PRO A 64 14.96 11.63 -16.75
C PRO A 64 13.51 11.20 -16.52
N GLU A 65 12.78 10.88 -17.60
CA GLU A 65 11.37 10.48 -17.55
C GLU A 65 11.22 9.16 -16.77
N ARG A 66 12.06 8.17 -17.06
CA ARG A 66 12.07 6.90 -16.31
C ARG A 66 12.52 7.10 -14.86
N ARG A 67 13.40 8.07 -14.59
CA ARG A 67 13.84 8.39 -13.22
C ARG A 67 12.72 9.04 -12.42
N GLU A 68 11.96 9.97 -13.03
CA GLU A 68 10.75 10.55 -12.44
C GLU A 68 9.70 9.48 -12.13
N GLN A 69 9.41 8.59 -13.10
CA GLN A 69 8.50 7.47 -12.87
C GLN A 69 8.96 6.58 -11.72
N PHE A 70 10.25 6.29 -11.64
CA PHE A 70 10.81 5.48 -10.56
C PHE A 70 10.66 6.19 -9.22
N HIS A 71 10.95 7.49 -9.16
CA HIS A 71 10.77 8.28 -7.94
C HIS A 71 9.33 8.27 -7.47
N ARG A 72 8.38 8.51 -8.37
CA ARG A 72 6.95 8.48 -8.08
C ARG A 72 6.53 7.12 -7.52
N ARG A 73 6.83 6.02 -8.21
CA ARG A 73 6.45 4.67 -7.76
C ARG A 73 7.14 4.28 -6.44
N LEU A 74 8.42 4.60 -6.28
CA LEU A 74 9.17 4.26 -5.08
C LEU A 74 8.64 5.02 -3.86
N ILE A 75 8.47 6.34 -3.98
CA ILE A 75 7.96 7.11 -2.86
C ILE A 75 6.52 6.72 -2.55
N GLU A 76 5.72 6.42 -3.58
CA GLU A 76 4.36 5.93 -3.37
C GLU A 76 4.33 4.66 -2.55
N ARG A 77 5.17 3.68 -2.93
CA ARG A 77 5.26 2.40 -2.27
C ARG A 77 5.81 2.50 -0.85
N LEU A 78 6.80 3.35 -0.63
CA LEU A 78 7.36 3.63 0.69
C LEU A 78 6.30 4.26 1.61
N GLU A 79 5.53 5.21 1.10
CA GLU A 79 4.45 5.86 1.83
C GLU A 79 3.32 4.87 2.15
N GLU A 80 2.95 3.99 1.23
CA GLU A 80 1.98 2.92 1.49
C GLU A 80 2.43 2.00 2.64
N GLU A 81 3.69 1.54 2.62
CA GLU A 81 4.19 0.70 3.70
C GLU A 81 4.30 1.44 5.03
N SER A 82 4.66 2.74 5.05
CA SER A 82 4.62 3.56 6.27
C SER A 82 3.23 3.59 6.88
N ILE A 83 2.19 3.71 6.05
CA ILE A 83 0.80 3.68 6.53
C ILE A 83 0.48 2.30 7.12
N LEU A 84 0.77 1.22 6.40
CA LEU A 84 0.46 -0.14 6.86
C LEU A 84 1.16 -0.47 8.17
N VAL A 85 2.44 -0.09 8.31
CA VAL A 85 3.20 -0.33 9.54
C VAL A 85 2.61 0.43 10.71
N GLY A 86 2.21 1.69 10.52
CA GLY A 86 1.59 2.47 11.58
C GLY A 86 0.17 2.01 11.94
N LEU A 87 -0.55 1.36 11.01
CA LEU A 87 -1.86 0.75 11.24
C LEU A 87 -1.81 -0.58 11.99
N LYS A 88 -0.63 -1.19 12.10
CA LYS A 88 -0.45 -2.42 12.86
C LYS A 88 -0.49 -2.12 14.35
N GLU A 89 -1.32 -2.88 15.06
CA GLU A 89 -1.33 -2.90 16.52
C GLU A 89 -0.69 -4.20 17.03
N GLU A 90 0.17 -4.08 18.04
CA GLU A 90 0.82 -5.23 18.69
C GLU A 90 -0.11 -5.91 19.70
N SER A 91 -1.20 -5.23 20.10
CA SER A 91 -2.22 -5.76 21.02
C SER A 91 -3.27 -6.59 20.28
N SER A 92 -3.80 -7.60 20.96
CA SER A 92 -4.65 -8.66 20.42
C SER A 92 -6.10 -8.25 20.10
N GLY A 93 -6.35 -6.98 19.80
CA GLY A 93 -7.66 -6.55 19.32
C GLY A 93 -7.94 -7.24 17.99
N LYS A 94 -9.08 -7.92 17.89
CA LYS A 94 -9.57 -8.39 16.58
C LYS A 94 -10.64 -7.44 16.12
N LEU A 95 -10.68 -7.18 14.81
CA LEU A 95 -11.80 -6.49 14.20
C LEU A 95 -13.08 -7.29 14.44
N ASP A 96 -14.10 -6.61 14.95
CA ASP A 96 -15.47 -7.13 15.05
C ASP A 96 -16.13 -7.05 13.68
N LEU A 97 -16.56 -8.19 13.16
CA LEU A 97 -17.16 -8.28 11.83
C LEU A 97 -18.48 -7.51 11.74
N ASP A 98 -19.33 -7.62 12.76
CA ASP A 98 -20.65 -7.00 12.75
C ASP A 98 -20.52 -5.48 12.83
N GLU A 99 -19.55 -4.99 13.61
CA GLU A 99 -19.28 -3.56 13.68
C GLU A 99 -18.74 -3.01 12.36
N VAL A 100 -17.75 -3.69 11.75
CA VAL A 100 -17.19 -3.28 10.45
C VAL A 100 -18.27 -3.29 9.37
N ASP A 101 -19.09 -4.33 9.33
CA ASP A 101 -20.17 -4.46 8.35
C ASP A 101 -21.21 -3.34 8.51
N ARG A 102 -21.72 -3.13 9.73
CA ARG A 102 -22.69 -2.09 10.05
C ARG A 102 -22.18 -0.69 9.69
N GLN A 103 -20.94 -0.37 10.04
CA GLN A 103 -20.32 0.91 9.67
C GLN A 103 -20.14 1.02 8.15
N SER A 104 -19.73 -0.05 7.48
CA SER A 104 -19.53 -0.04 6.02
C SER A 104 -20.84 0.24 5.27
N VAL A 105 -21.94 -0.41 5.67
CA VAL A 105 -23.28 -0.18 5.09
C VAL A 105 -23.71 1.27 5.32
N GLN A 106 -23.51 1.80 6.52
CA GLN A 106 -23.82 3.19 6.82
C GLN A 106 -23.02 4.16 5.92
N LEU A 107 -21.73 3.93 5.74
CA LEU A 107 -20.89 4.73 4.85
C LEU A 107 -21.36 4.65 3.40
N VAL A 108 -21.69 3.44 2.91
CA VAL A 108 -22.18 3.24 1.53
C VAL A 108 -23.44 4.05 1.26
N MET A 109 -24.38 4.01 2.21
CA MET A 109 -25.69 4.65 2.10
C MET A 109 -25.65 6.18 2.25
N THR A 110 -24.70 6.72 3.02
CA THR A 110 -24.73 8.14 3.45
C THR A 110 -23.60 8.99 2.91
N LYS A 111 -22.56 8.40 2.30
CA LYS A 111 -21.36 9.14 1.89
C LYS A 111 -21.02 8.94 0.41
N SER A 112 -20.40 9.95 -0.19
CA SER A 112 -19.69 9.82 -1.47
C SER A 112 -18.32 9.15 -1.27
N GLU A 113 -17.69 8.70 -2.36
CA GLU A 113 -16.35 8.09 -2.30
C GLU A 113 -15.30 9.03 -1.68
N ASN A 114 -15.29 10.31 -2.09
CA ASN A 114 -14.37 11.31 -1.52
C ASN A 114 -14.60 11.51 -0.02
N GLN A 115 -15.85 11.45 0.44
CA GLN A 115 -16.16 11.50 1.87
C GLN A 115 -15.70 10.24 2.60
N ILE A 116 -15.79 9.05 1.98
CA ILE A 116 -15.25 7.82 2.57
C ILE A 116 -13.72 7.87 2.65
N TYR A 117 -13.04 8.40 1.63
CA TYR A 117 -11.59 8.67 1.72
C TYR A 117 -11.27 9.64 2.85
N LEU A 118 -12.07 10.71 3.03
CA LEU A 118 -11.88 11.64 4.14
C LEU A 118 -12.00 10.96 5.51
N GLU A 119 -13.03 10.12 5.74
CA GLU A 119 -13.18 9.39 7.00
C GLU A 119 -12.03 8.38 7.21
N MET A 120 -11.62 7.68 6.15
CA MET A 120 -10.47 6.78 6.21
C MET A 120 -9.20 7.55 6.61
N GLY A 121 -8.94 8.71 6.01
CA GLY A 121 -7.77 9.53 6.33
C GLY A 121 -7.78 10.10 7.75
N ARG A 122 -8.96 10.38 8.32
CA ARG A 122 -9.11 10.74 9.74
C ARG A 122 -8.83 9.57 10.67
N ALA A 123 -9.14 8.35 10.23
CA ALA A 123 -8.93 7.13 11.00
C ALA A 123 -7.48 6.60 10.93
N VAL A 124 -6.62 7.18 10.07
CA VAL A 124 -5.19 6.84 10.04
C VAL A 124 -4.52 7.33 11.33
N PRO A 125 -3.82 6.46 12.08
CA PRO A 125 -3.21 6.82 13.35
C PRO A 125 -2.00 7.74 13.15
N GLN A 126 -1.68 8.54 14.18
CA GLN A 126 -0.55 9.48 14.12
C GLN A 126 0.78 8.78 13.84
N ARG A 127 0.98 7.56 14.36
CA ARG A 127 2.16 6.73 14.08
C ARG A 127 2.40 6.54 12.58
N SER A 128 1.34 6.31 11.79
CA SER A 128 1.45 6.21 10.32
C SER A 128 1.87 7.53 9.71
N VAL A 129 1.35 8.66 10.19
CA VAL A 129 1.68 10.01 9.73
C VAL A 129 3.14 10.36 10.03
N ASP A 130 3.62 10.01 11.21
CA ASP A 130 5.01 10.27 11.60
C ASP A 130 5.99 9.42 10.78
N LEU A 131 5.68 8.14 10.57
CA LEU A 131 6.46 7.26 9.68
C LEU A 131 6.46 7.75 8.22
N LEU A 132 5.35 8.29 7.74
CA LEU A 132 5.27 8.93 6.42
C LEU A 132 6.26 10.11 6.32
N LYS A 133 6.23 11.01 7.31
CA LYS A 133 7.13 12.18 7.38
C LYS A 133 8.60 11.76 7.43
N ASP A 134 8.94 10.77 8.24
CA ASP A 134 10.30 10.27 8.41
C ASP A 134 10.88 9.64 7.13
N VAL A 135 10.10 8.76 6.50
CA VAL A 135 10.49 8.09 5.25
C VAL A 135 10.63 9.12 4.12
N ARG A 136 9.68 10.06 4.02
CA ARG A 136 9.73 11.12 3.03
C ARG A 136 10.94 12.03 3.21
N SER A 137 11.26 12.39 4.45
CA SER A 137 12.43 13.21 4.78
C SER A 137 13.73 12.47 4.45
N THR A 138 13.82 11.18 4.83
CA THR A 138 14.95 10.30 4.50
C THR A 138 15.21 10.28 3.00
N TYR A 139 14.16 10.15 2.20
CA TYR A 139 14.26 10.13 0.74
C TYR A 139 14.69 11.48 0.18
N THR A 140 13.98 12.55 0.56
CA THR A 140 14.14 13.88 -0.03
C THR A 140 15.49 14.52 0.30
N LEU A 141 15.99 14.36 1.54
CA LEU A 141 17.27 14.92 1.97
C LEU A 141 18.46 14.36 1.20
N ARG A 142 18.33 13.17 0.62
CA ARG A 142 19.40 12.49 -0.12
C ARG A 142 19.29 12.66 -1.63
N LEU A 143 18.19 13.22 -2.13
CA LEU A 143 18.02 13.46 -3.57
C LEU A 143 18.83 14.67 -4.05
N PRO A 144 19.43 14.56 -5.25
CA PRO A 144 19.92 15.73 -5.99
C PRO A 144 18.82 16.77 -6.18
N SER A 145 19.18 18.06 -6.18
CA SER A 145 18.23 19.17 -6.32
C SER A 145 17.30 19.05 -7.55
N PRO A 146 17.77 18.64 -8.75
CA PRO A 146 16.90 18.44 -9.91
C PRO A 146 15.83 17.36 -9.68
N ASP A 147 16.21 16.25 -9.04
CA ASP A 147 15.31 15.11 -8.82
C ASP A 147 14.28 15.38 -7.72
N ARG A 148 14.55 16.32 -6.79
CA ARG A 148 13.55 16.74 -5.78
C ARG A 148 12.30 17.36 -6.42
N LYS A 149 12.45 18.03 -7.56
CA LYS A 149 11.34 18.64 -8.29
C LYS A 149 10.47 17.61 -9.03
N MET A 150 10.97 16.39 -9.21
CA MET A 150 10.25 15.27 -9.83
C MET A 150 9.34 14.53 -8.85
N LEU A 151 9.37 14.90 -7.56
CA LEU A 151 8.56 14.22 -6.56
C LEU A 151 7.11 14.71 -6.59
N PRO A 152 6.12 13.80 -6.41
CA PRO A 152 4.74 14.23 -6.19
C PRO A 152 4.65 15.07 -4.90
N PRO A 153 3.61 15.90 -4.70
CA PRO A 153 3.43 16.63 -3.44
C PRO A 153 3.43 15.70 -2.21
N PRO A 154 3.97 16.12 -1.06
CA PRO A 154 3.95 15.30 0.14
C PRO A 154 2.51 15.14 0.65
N ILE A 155 2.20 13.96 1.18
CA ILE A 155 0.97 13.71 1.93
C ILE A 155 1.19 14.21 3.34
N THR A 156 0.29 15.06 3.82
CA THR A 156 0.37 15.67 5.14
C THR A 156 -0.86 15.35 5.97
N GLU A 157 -0.79 15.65 7.26
CA GLU A 157 -1.88 15.40 8.20
C GLU A 157 -3.10 16.28 7.92
N GLU A 158 -2.87 17.47 7.38
CA GLU A 158 -3.90 18.45 7.07
C GLU A 158 -4.74 18.02 5.85
N ASN A 159 -4.13 17.29 4.91
CA ASN A 159 -4.82 16.77 3.73
C ASN A 159 -5.36 15.35 3.96
N LYS A 160 -6.39 15.26 4.80
CA LYS A 160 -7.03 13.99 5.19
C LYS A 160 -7.59 13.21 4.00
N GLU A 161 -8.10 13.86 2.96
CA GLU A 161 -8.59 13.15 1.76
C GLU A 161 -7.44 12.46 1.01
N ALA A 162 -6.32 13.15 0.78
CA ALA A 162 -5.16 12.55 0.13
C ALA A 162 -4.55 11.42 0.98
N LEU A 163 -4.51 11.60 2.31
CA LEU A 163 -4.09 10.57 3.25
C LEU A 163 -5.00 9.34 3.17
N GLY A 164 -6.31 9.53 3.09
CA GLY A 164 -7.28 8.46 2.92
C GLY A 164 -7.16 7.73 1.58
N LYS A 165 -6.94 8.46 0.48
CA LYS A 165 -6.65 7.86 -0.83
C LYS A 165 -5.39 6.99 -0.79
N ARG A 166 -4.35 7.47 -0.09
CA ARG A 166 -3.12 6.69 0.06
C ARG A 166 -3.26 5.50 0.99
N ALA A 167 -3.98 5.66 2.10
CA ALA A 167 -4.30 4.57 3.01
C ALA A 167 -5.11 3.49 2.29
N SER A 168 -6.11 3.90 1.51
CA SER A 168 -6.86 2.99 0.65
C SER A 168 -5.91 2.22 -0.26
N SER A 169 -5.03 2.91 -1.02
CA SER A 169 -4.00 2.32 -1.89
C SER A 169 -3.14 1.27 -1.18
N ALA A 170 -2.69 1.58 0.04
CA ALA A 170 -1.88 0.70 0.86
C ALA A 170 -2.67 -0.56 1.28
N LEU A 171 -3.90 -0.38 1.77
CA LEU A 171 -4.77 -1.46 2.23
C LEU A 171 -5.22 -2.37 1.09
N LYS A 172 -5.31 -1.85 -0.14
CA LYS A 172 -5.55 -2.68 -1.35
C LYS A 172 -4.54 -3.82 -1.39
N ARG A 173 -3.26 -3.56 -1.11
CA ARG A 173 -2.21 -4.59 -1.23
C ARG A 173 -2.34 -5.71 -0.19
N VAL A 174 -3.05 -5.46 0.91
CA VAL A 174 -3.36 -6.46 1.93
C VAL A 174 -4.64 -7.22 1.56
N ALA A 175 -5.71 -6.50 1.20
CA ALA A 175 -7.01 -7.09 0.94
C ALA A 175 -7.17 -7.71 -0.47
N TRP A 176 -6.38 -7.26 -1.46
CA TRP A 176 -6.59 -7.64 -2.86
C TRP A 176 -6.54 -9.15 -3.08
N ARG A 177 -5.60 -9.87 -2.45
CA ARG A 177 -5.58 -11.35 -2.58
C ARG A 177 -6.80 -12.02 -1.97
N ALA A 178 -7.30 -11.50 -0.86
CA ALA A 178 -8.47 -12.05 -0.17
C ALA A 178 -9.78 -11.79 -0.93
N VAL A 179 -9.86 -10.66 -1.65
CA VAL A 179 -11.08 -10.24 -2.37
C VAL A 179 -11.04 -10.66 -3.85
N CYS A 180 -9.87 -10.65 -4.48
CA CYS A 180 -9.71 -10.73 -5.95
C CYS A 180 -8.99 -11.98 -6.44
N SER A 181 -8.63 -12.93 -5.58
CA SER A 181 -8.14 -14.22 -6.07
C SER A 181 -9.27 -14.94 -6.81
N PRO A 182 -9.08 -15.40 -8.06
CA PRO A 182 -10.10 -16.14 -8.80
C PRO A 182 -10.59 -17.41 -8.08
N ASP A 183 -9.73 -17.96 -7.22
CA ASP A 183 -10.03 -19.14 -6.43
C ASP A 183 -10.86 -18.84 -5.17
N SER A 184 -10.93 -17.56 -4.77
CA SER A 184 -11.68 -17.14 -3.58
C SER A 184 -13.18 -17.30 -3.77
N ASP A 185 -13.86 -17.75 -2.71
CA ASP A 185 -15.32 -17.91 -2.70
C ASP A 185 -16.05 -16.58 -2.90
N ILE A 186 -15.41 -15.46 -2.56
CA ILE A 186 -15.94 -14.10 -2.74
C ILE A 186 -15.94 -13.72 -4.23
N TYR A 187 -14.84 -13.96 -4.94
CA TYR A 187 -14.77 -13.71 -6.38
C TYR A 187 -15.81 -14.55 -7.14
N LYS A 188 -15.96 -15.82 -6.75
CA LYS A 188 -16.96 -16.73 -7.31
C LYS A 188 -18.40 -16.31 -7.00
N ALA A 189 -18.71 -15.98 -5.74
CA ALA A 189 -20.03 -15.49 -5.34
C ALA A 189 -20.41 -14.19 -6.06
N TRP A 190 -19.44 -13.32 -6.32
CA TRP A 190 -19.67 -12.08 -7.04
C TRP A 190 -20.00 -12.31 -8.52
N SER A 191 -19.29 -13.24 -9.17
CA SER A 191 -19.60 -13.62 -10.57
C SER A 191 -21.00 -14.19 -10.78
N GLN A 192 -21.68 -14.58 -9.69
CA GLN A 192 -23.06 -15.09 -9.69
C GLN A 192 -24.12 -14.02 -9.41
N GLY A 193 -23.74 -12.77 -9.11
CA GLY A 193 -24.63 -11.63 -8.95
C GLY A 193 -24.45 -10.84 -7.64
N LEU A 194 -24.55 -9.51 -7.71
CA LEU A 194 -24.33 -8.58 -6.59
C LEU A 194 -25.23 -8.83 -5.37
N SER A 195 -26.48 -9.29 -5.55
CA SER A 195 -27.42 -9.52 -4.45
C SER A 195 -26.90 -10.55 -3.43
N VAL A 196 -26.18 -11.58 -3.87
CA VAL A 196 -25.60 -12.61 -3.00
C VAL A 196 -24.43 -12.07 -2.15
N VAL A 197 -23.75 -11.04 -2.66
CA VAL A 197 -22.58 -10.42 -2.01
C VAL A 197 -22.99 -9.51 -0.87
N TYR A 198 -24.06 -8.73 -1.06
CA TYR A 198 -24.59 -7.83 -0.05
C TYR A 198 -25.24 -8.57 1.14
N ASP A 199 -26.02 -9.62 0.85
CA ASP A 199 -26.84 -10.29 1.89
C ASP A 199 -26.03 -11.13 2.89
N LYS A 200 -24.78 -11.48 2.55
CA LYS A 200 -23.96 -12.43 3.32
C LYS A 200 -22.68 -11.82 3.91
N LYS A 201 -22.55 -10.49 3.94
CA LYS A 201 -21.38 -9.78 4.52
C LYS A 201 -20.03 -10.22 3.94
N TYR A 202 -20.01 -10.78 2.72
CA TYR A 202 -18.81 -11.46 2.18
C TYR A 202 -17.60 -10.53 2.07
N ILE A 203 -17.81 -9.27 1.65
CA ILE A 203 -16.75 -8.27 1.53
C ILE A 203 -16.18 -7.90 2.90
N SER A 204 -17.07 -7.63 3.86
CA SER A 204 -16.70 -7.31 5.25
C SER A 204 -15.90 -8.46 5.87
N VAL A 205 -16.33 -9.72 5.66
CA VAL A 205 -15.59 -10.93 6.09
C VAL A 205 -14.19 -10.96 5.47
N ALA A 206 -14.07 -10.75 4.17
CA ALA A 206 -12.79 -10.77 3.46
C ALA A 206 -11.79 -9.76 4.04
N ILE A 207 -12.27 -8.53 4.23
CA ILE A 207 -11.45 -7.41 4.69
C ILE A 207 -11.06 -7.61 6.14
N VAL A 208 -12.02 -7.99 7.00
CA VAL A 208 -11.76 -8.31 8.41
C VAL A 208 -10.73 -9.43 8.53
N ALA A 209 -10.88 -10.52 7.76
CA ALA A 209 -9.93 -11.62 7.76
C ALA A 209 -8.53 -11.17 7.28
N ALA A 210 -8.46 -10.43 6.18
CA ALA A 210 -7.20 -9.94 5.64
C ALA A 210 -6.50 -8.98 6.61
N PHE A 211 -7.24 -8.05 7.20
CA PHE A 211 -6.68 -7.04 8.12
C PHE A 211 -6.25 -7.67 9.44
N ASN A 212 -7.04 -8.59 10.01
CA ASN A 212 -6.64 -9.36 11.18
C ASN A 212 -5.36 -10.18 10.90
N SER A 213 -5.24 -10.79 9.72
CA SER A 213 -4.02 -11.53 9.34
C SER A 213 -2.77 -10.62 9.20
N ALA A 214 -3.00 -9.34 8.94
CA ALA A 214 -1.97 -8.31 8.86
C ALA A 214 -1.79 -7.52 10.17
N SER A 215 -2.48 -7.89 11.24
CA SER A 215 -2.51 -7.21 12.55
C SER A 215 -3.02 -5.76 12.49
N ILE A 216 -3.94 -5.47 11.57
CA ILE A 216 -4.62 -4.16 11.44
C ILE A 216 -5.98 -4.25 12.13
N THR A 217 -6.22 -3.37 13.10
CA THR A 217 -7.37 -3.46 14.03
C THR A 217 -8.31 -2.24 13.99
N GLY A 218 -7.97 -1.21 13.20
CA GLY A 218 -8.78 0.01 13.09
C GLY A 218 -10.14 -0.22 12.42
N ALA A 219 -11.22 -0.27 13.20
CA ALA A 219 -12.58 -0.56 12.73
C ALA A 219 -13.04 0.39 11.62
N MET A 220 -12.87 1.71 11.79
CA MET A 220 -13.25 2.71 10.77
C MET A 220 -12.43 2.56 9.48
N VAL A 221 -11.17 2.14 9.58
CA VAL A 221 -10.32 1.88 8.41
C VAL A 221 -10.83 0.66 7.64
N ALA A 222 -11.17 -0.42 8.35
CA ALA A 222 -11.77 -1.62 7.77
C ALA A 222 -13.14 -1.33 7.14
N ALA A 223 -14.01 -0.61 7.86
CA ALA A 223 -15.33 -0.21 7.39
C ALA A 223 -15.25 0.67 6.13
N SER A 224 -14.32 1.64 6.11
CA SER A 224 -14.11 2.49 4.93
C SER A 224 -13.57 1.69 3.74
N ALA A 225 -12.68 0.73 3.97
CA ALA A 225 -12.18 -0.16 2.91
C ALA A 225 -13.31 -1.03 2.34
N ALA A 226 -14.16 -1.59 3.20
CA ALA A 226 -15.33 -2.37 2.79
C ALA A 226 -16.33 -1.51 2.01
N ALA A 227 -16.63 -0.30 2.49
CA ALA A 227 -17.53 0.63 1.81
C ALA A 227 -17.04 1.01 0.41
N LEU A 228 -15.73 1.25 0.24
CA LEU A 228 -15.15 1.52 -1.07
C LEU A 228 -15.22 0.29 -1.99
N ALA A 229 -14.91 -0.91 -1.48
CA ALA A 229 -15.01 -2.14 -2.26
C ALA A 229 -16.45 -2.41 -2.73
N ILE A 230 -17.42 -2.13 -1.87
CA ILE A 230 -18.85 -2.20 -2.17
C ILE A 230 -19.23 -1.19 -3.26
N LYS A 231 -18.85 0.09 -3.13
CA LYS A 231 -19.22 1.14 -4.08
C LYS A 231 -18.63 0.95 -5.47
N PHE A 232 -17.37 0.53 -5.58
CA PHE A 232 -16.73 0.30 -6.88
C PHE A 232 -17.24 -1.00 -7.55
N GLY A 233 -17.60 -2.00 -6.76
CA GLY A 233 -17.92 -3.35 -7.23
C GLY A 233 -16.67 -4.17 -7.58
N ALA A 234 -16.75 -5.51 -7.60
CA ALA A 234 -15.55 -6.36 -7.64
C ALA A 234 -14.73 -6.26 -8.92
N GLU A 235 -15.33 -6.12 -10.10
CA GLU A 235 -14.53 -6.02 -11.35
C GLU A 235 -13.71 -4.74 -11.35
N VAL A 236 -14.36 -3.60 -11.11
CA VAL A 236 -13.68 -2.30 -11.02
C VAL A 236 -12.72 -2.29 -9.84
N PHE A 237 -13.06 -2.90 -8.71
CA PHE A 237 -12.16 -3.03 -7.58
C PHE A 237 -10.94 -3.87 -7.96
N CYS A 238 -11.09 -5.07 -8.49
CA CYS A 238 -9.96 -5.96 -8.77
C CYS A 238 -9.07 -5.46 -9.91
N GLU A 239 -9.65 -4.84 -10.94
CA GLU A 239 -8.90 -4.19 -12.03
C GLU A 239 -8.20 -2.91 -11.58
N THR A 240 -8.92 -2.01 -10.91
CA THR A 240 -8.38 -0.72 -10.44
C THR A 240 -7.42 -0.90 -9.26
N PHE A 241 -7.50 -2.02 -8.53
CA PHE A 241 -6.74 -2.26 -7.31
C PHE A 241 -5.62 -3.31 -7.49
N ALA A 242 -5.39 -3.80 -8.71
CA ALA A 242 -4.26 -4.67 -9.01
C ALA A 242 -2.93 -3.98 -8.61
N PRO A 243 -2.11 -4.58 -7.73
CA PRO A 243 -0.89 -3.94 -7.25
C PRO A 243 0.06 -3.64 -8.42
N SER A 244 0.38 -2.37 -8.64
CA SER A 244 1.37 -1.97 -9.63
C SER A 244 2.78 -2.38 -9.19
N SER A 245 3.59 -2.83 -10.16
CA SER A 245 4.99 -3.14 -9.94
C SER A 245 5.82 -1.86 -9.80
N LEU A 246 6.76 -1.88 -8.86
CA LEU A 246 7.80 -0.85 -8.76
C LEU A 246 8.64 -0.82 -10.05
N MET A 247 8.79 -1.97 -10.73
CA MET A 247 9.62 -2.09 -11.92
C MET A 247 8.95 -1.40 -13.11
N ILE A 248 9.68 -0.50 -13.75
CA ILE A 248 9.23 0.17 -14.98
C ILE A 248 9.46 -0.81 -16.14
N ASP A 249 8.37 -1.28 -16.73
CA ASP A 249 8.42 -2.13 -17.91
C ASP A 249 8.98 -1.32 -19.10
N ARG A 250 9.48 -2.02 -20.13
CA ARG A 250 9.75 -1.38 -21.41
C ARG A 250 8.49 -0.82 -22.05
N LYS A 251 7.33 -1.46 -21.81
CA LYS A 251 6.03 -1.08 -22.37
C LYS A 251 5.32 0.06 -21.63
N ASP A 252 5.78 0.43 -20.44
CA ASP A 252 5.21 1.54 -19.68
C ASP A 252 5.38 2.85 -20.48
N LYS A 253 4.27 3.50 -20.81
CA LYS A 253 4.27 4.82 -21.44
C LYS A 253 4.72 5.88 -20.42
N SER A 254 5.47 6.87 -20.91
CA SER A 254 5.98 8.02 -20.17
C SER A 254 4.85 8.78 -19.46
#